data_AF-A0A1X1EGP8-F1
#
_entry.id   AF-A0A1X1EGP8-F1
#
_cell.length_a   1.000
_cell.length_b   1.000
_cell.length_c   1.000
_cell.angle_alpha   90.00
_cell.angle_beta   90.00
_cell.angle_gamma   90.00
#
_symmetry.space_group_name_H-M   'P 1'
#
loop_
_entity.id
_entity.type
_entity.pdbx_description
1 polymer ?
#
loop_
_entity_poly.entity_id
_entity_poly.type
_entity_poly.pdbx_seq_one_letter_code
_entity_poly.pdbx_strand_id
1 'polypeptide(L)'
;MKIVVSSDGYPEKRNIMVDSENNYVNLKKKNIYLYINALRQKFLKKNKIFVFQPVPGLAANDADIIHLFNEVARTSDRWVSTFETEIPRVLPVAGVAKTDNPELHNLMQLAARKECIQLIAISEATSNIQLKLLEAFPAFKEVIAAKLCVMHPPQPLLTDKGREVTGDKVTFTFIGNEFYRKGGAEVVMAFSELANEGIINIDRIQVNIIGDLSRKHNIAHRQYQDREEFYSQIEGLIKKWPFFQHSASLPNSSVIALLKETDVGLLPTWQDTYGFSVLEMQACGCPVITTNVRALPEINPPTTGWLIDYKLNDMYEFTIDSEQTKQKIRNTVVSQLKGYIADVLHDPESINQRSAQAILRIRQQHDPQTFKKRLKEIYLS
;
A
#
# COMPACT_ATOMS: atom_id res chain seq x y z
N MET A 1 -27.74 5.54 -1.21
CA MET A 1 -27.92 4.20 -0.58
C MET A 1 -27.43 4.26 0.86
N LYS A 2 -27.99 3.45 1.76
CA LYS A 2 -27.53 3.27 3.13
C LYS A 2 -26.52 2.12 3.20
N ILE A 3 -25.25 2.44 3.43
CA ILE A 3 -24.13 1.48 3.38
C ILE A 3 -23.56 1.32 4.78
N VAL A 4 -23.48 0.08 5.27
CA VAL A 4 -22.85 -0.22 6.56
C VAL A 4 -21.35 -0.46 6.37
N VAL A 5 -20.53 0.15 7.24
CA VAL A 5 -19.08 -0.08 7.30
C VAL A 5 -18.65 -0.50 8.70
N SER A 6 -17.53 -1.23 8.82
CA SER A 6 -16.99 -1.67 10.12
C SER A 6 -15.95 -0.71 10.73
N SER A 7 -15.58 0.35 10.01
CA SER A 7 -14.55 1.31 10.36
C SER A 7 -14.60 2.52 9.42
N ASP A 8 -13.94 3.61 9.80
CA ASP A 8 -13.78 4.88 9.05
C ASP A 8 -12.30 5.28 8.95
N GLY A 9 -11.42 4.26 8.95
CA GLY A 9 -9.99 4.40 8.80
C GLY A 9 -9.59 4.83 7.38
N TYR A 10 -8.28 4.94 7.17
CA TYR A 10 -7.74 5.34 5.87
C TYR A 10 -8.16 4.39 4.73
N PRO A 11 -8.06 3.05 4.87
CA PRO A 11 -8.49 2.14 3.80
C PRO A 11 -9.98 2.24 3.46
N GLU A 12 -10.85 2.36 4.46
CA GLU A 12 -12.30 2.49 4.26
C GLU A 12 -12.64 3.82 3.57
N LYS A 13 -12.01 4.92 3.98
CA LYS A 13 -12.17 6.23 3.32
C LYS A 13 -11.72 6.22 1.86
N ARG A 14 -10.64 5.50 1.55
CA ARG A 14 -10.09 5.45 0.19
C ARG A 14 -10.84 4.51 -0.75
N ASN A 15 -11.40 3.40 -0.24
CA ASN A 15 -11.95 2.33 -1.08
C ASN A 15 -13.46 2.14 -0.97
N ILE A 16 -14.10 2.67 0.08
CA ILE A 16 -15.51 2.41 0.37
C ILE A 16 -16.29 3.72 0.45
N MET A 17 -15.84 4.66 1.28
CA MET A 17 -16.54 5.91 1.60
C MET A 17 -16.25 7.02 0.59
N VAL A 18 -16.32 6.69 -0.70
CA VAL A 18 -15.87 7.56 -1.80
C VAL A 18 -16.97 8.47 -2.37
N ASP A 19 -18.23 8.12 -2.13
CA ASP A 19 -19.39 8.83 -2.66
C ASP A 19 -20.21 9.47 -1.53
N SER A 20 -20.20 10.80 -1.46
CA SER A 20 -20.90 11.59 -0.43
C SER A 20 -22.42 11.56 -0.55
N GLU A 21 -22.99 11.09 -1.67
CA GLU A 21 -24.43 10.91 -1.83
C GLU A 21 -24.97 9.68 -1.06
N ASN A 22 -24.07 8.77 -0.64
CA ASN A 22 -24.44 7.63 0.18
C ASN A 22 -24.43 7.97 1.67
N ASN A 23 -25.32 7.32 2.41
CA ASN A 23 -25.37 7.38 3.86
C ASN A 23 -24.53 6.23 4.44
N TYR A 24 -23.29 6.52 4.84
CA TYR A 24 -22.42 5.53 5.50
C TYR A 24 -22.71 5.45 6.99
N VAL A 25 -23.06 4.26 7.45
CA VAL A 25 -23.33 3.98 8.85
C VAL A 25 -22.22 3.10 9.41
N ASN A 26 -21.37 3.69 10.25
CA ASN A 26 -20.29 2.95 10.90
C ASN A 26 -20.83 2.12 12.08
N LEU A 27 -20.83 0.80 11.92
CA LEU A 27 -21.30 -0.15 12.93
C LEU A 27 -20.17 -0.83 13.71
N LYS A 28 -18.96 -0.25 13.74
CA LYS A 28 -17.82 -0.78 14.51
C LYS A 28 -18.18 -1.18 15.94
N LYS A 29 -18.85 -0.28 16.68
CA LYS A 29 -19.28 -0.52 18.07
C LYS A 29 -20.44 -1.52 18.20
N LYS A 30 -21.14 -1.80 17.11
CA LYS A 30 -22.21 -2.81 17.04
C LYS A 30 -21.75 -4.11 16.39
N ASN A 31 -20.44 -4.30 16.18
CA ASN A 31 -19.86 -5.55 15.74
C ASN A 31 -19.52 -6.41 16.96
N ILE A 32 -20.15 -7.60 17.10
CA ILE A 32 -19.88 -8.55 18.19
C ILE A 32 -18.38 -8.90 18.24
N TYR A 33 -17.74 -9.02 17.08
CA TYR A 33 -16.32 -9.38 17.00
C TYR A 33 -15.37 -8.26 17.47
N LEU A 34 -15.83 -7.02 17.63
CA LEU A 34 -15.04 -5.99 18.33
C LEU A 34 -14.72 -6.44 19.76
N TYR A 35 -15.74 -6.92 20.46
CA TYR A 35 -15.64 -7.32 21.87
C TYR A 35 -15.00 -8.71 22.03
N ILE A 36 -15.35 -9.67 21.15
CA ILE A 36 -14.70 -10.99 21.13
C ILE A 36 -13.18 -10.83 20.92
N ASN A 37 -12.76 -9.99 19.97
CA ASN A 37 -11.33 -9.78 19.71
C ASN A 37 -10.62 -9.12 20.90
N ALA A 38 -11.24 -8.13 21.55
CA ALA A 38 -10.69 -7.53 22.76
C ALA A 38 -10.46 -8.59 23.86
N LEU A 39 -11.41 -9.50 24.06
CA LEU A 39 -11.27 -10.58 25.03
C LEU A 39 -10.20 -11.61 24.63
N ARG A 40 -10.20 -12.03 23.36
CA ARG A 40 -9.23 -13.00 22.80
C ARG A 40 -7.79 -12.51 22.94
N GLN A 41 -7.53 -11.26 22.61
CA GLN A 41 -6.18 -10.71 22.64
C GLN A 41 -5.72 -10.46 24.08
N LYS A 42 -6.56 -9.81 24.90
CA LYS A 42 -6.19 -9.40 26.26
C LYS A 42 -6.09 -10.58 27.23
N PHE A 43 -7.01 -11.54 27.16
CA PHE A 43 -7.08 -12.63 28.15
C PHE A 43 -6.58 -13.97 27.62
N LEU A 44 -6.79 -14.26 26.34
CA LEU A 44 -6.42 -15.57 25.76
C LEU A 44 -5.10 -15.54 24.96
N LYS A 45 -4.50 -14.36 24.76
CA LYS A 45 -3.34 -14.14 23.88
C LYS A 45 -3.50 -14.78 22.49
N LYS A 46 -4.73 -14.81 21.97
CA LYS A 46 -5.09 -15.39 20.66
C LYS A 46 -5.14 -14.32 19.59
N ASN A 47 -4.92 -14.75 18.35
CA ASN A 47 -5.04 -13.91 17.15
C ASN A 47 -6.44 -13.31 16.99
N LYS A 48 -6.47 -12.10 16.40
CA LYS A 48 -7.69 -11.40 15.97
C LYS A 48 -8.40 -12.23 14.90
N ILE A 49 -9.72 -12.30 15.00
CA ILE A 49 -10.63 -12.82 13.98
C ILE A 49 -11.14 -11.67 13.12
N PHE A 50 -11.04 -11.80 11.79
CA PHE A 50 -11.47 -10.77 10.81
C PHE A 50 -12.90 -11.02 10.35
N VAL A 51 -13.85 -10.90 11.28
CA VAL A 51 -15.28 -11.08 11.00
C VAL A 51 -16.05 -9.85 11.45
N PHE A 52 -17.03 -9.46 10.63
CA PHE A 52 -18.09 -8.55 11.02
C PHE A 52 -19.36 -9.34 11.31
N GLN A 53 -19.88 -9.22 12.53
CA GLN A 53 -21.19 -9.76 12.90
C GLN A 53 -21.96 -8.67 13.64
N PRO A 54 -23.03 -8.10 13.05
CA PRO A 54 -23.82 -7.10 13.75
C PRO A 54 -24.55 -7.73 14.95
N VAL A 55 -24.76 -6.95 16.01
CA VAL A 55 -25.58 -7.39 17.15
C VAL A 55 -27.03 -7.61 16.68
N PRO A 56 -27.65 -8.77 16.98
CA PRO A 56 -29.05 -9.07 16.62
C PRO A 56 -30.01 -7.96 17.06
N GLY A 57 -30.94 -7.57 16.18
CA GLY A 57 -31.94 -6.51 16.45
C GLY A 57 -31.38 -5.07 16.44
N LEU A 58 -30.06 -4.90 16.39
CA LEU A 58 -29.36 -3.61 16.27
C LEU A 58 -28.63 -3.46 14.93
N ALA A 59 -28.60 -4.53 14.14
CA ALA A 59 -28.27 -4.52 12.73
C ALA A 59 -29.22 -3.57 12.00
N ALA A 60 -28.71 -2.86 11.01
CA ALA A 60 -29.50 -1.93 10.22
C ALA A 60 -30.51 -2.73 9.39
N ASN A 61 -31.69 -3.02 9.96
CA ASN A 61 -32.81 -3.69 9.28
C ASN A 61 -33.28 -2.93 8.01
N ASP A 62 -32.71 -1.75 7.75
CA ASP A 62 -32.95 -0.85 6.63
C ASP A 62 -31.67 -0.51 5.83
N ALA A 63 -30.54 -1.19 6.04
CA ALA A 63 -29.36 -0.99 5.21
C ALA A 63 -29.49 -1.71 3.86
N ASP A 64 -29.04 -1.06 2.80
CA ASP A 64 -29.05 -1.63 1.45
C ASP A 64 -27.96 -2.70 1.30
N ILE A 65 -26.78 -2.47 1.91
CA ILE A 65 -25.62 -3.36 1.83
C ILE A 65 -24.60 -3.10 2.95
N ILE A 66 -23.80 -4.12 3.29
CA ILE A 66 -22.61 -3.99 4.13
C ILE A 66 -21.36 -4.01 3.24
N HIS A 67 -20.45 -3.04 3.38
CA HIS A 67 -19.15 -3.07 2.71
C HIS A 67 -18.01 -3.01 3.73
N LEU A 68 -17.20 -4.06 3.75
CA LEU A 68 -16.09 -4.26 4.69
C LEU A 68 -14.73 -4.07 4.03
N PHE A 69 -13.69 -3.92 4.85
CA PHE A 69 -12.29 -3.96 4.41
C PHE A 69 -11.52 -5.07 5.14
N ASN A 70 -10.95 -6.03 4.42
CA ASN A 70 -10.22 -7.21 4.94
C ASN A 70 -11.03 -8.14 5.88
N GLU A 71 -12.35 -7.96 6.00
CA GLU A 71 -13.21 -8.74 6.88
C GLU A 71 -14.30 -9.45 6.08
N VAL A 72 -14.74 -10.62 6.55
CA VAL A 72 -15.93 -11.32 6.02
C VAL A 72 -17.11 -11.08 6.95
N ALA A 73 -18.34 -11.11 6.43
CA ALA A 73 -19.53 -10.91 7.26
C ALA A 73 -20.16 -12.25 7.69
N ARG A 74 -20.62 -12.32 8.93
CA ARG A 74 -21.54 -13.35 9.41
C ARG A 74 -22.90 -12.70 9.67
N THR A 75 -23.71 -12.66 8.63
CA THR A 75 -25.08 -12.11 8.64
C THR A 75 -25.90 -12.75 7.53
N SER A 76 -27.21 -12.51 7.54
CA SER A 76 -28.12 -12.76 6.42
C SER A 76 -28.21 -11.59 5.44
N ASP A 77 -27.65 -10.44 5.77
CA ASP A 77 -27.65 -9.25 4.91
C ASP A 77 -26.62 -9.38 3.78
N ARG A 78 -26.91 -8.75 2.64
CA ARG A 78 -25.97 -8.66 1.50
C ARG A 78 -24.71 -7.92 1.91
N TRP A 79 -23.55 -8.44 1.52
CA TRP A 79 -22.27 -7.84 1.83
C TRP A 79 -21.22 -7.99 0.73
N VAL A 80 -20.31 -7.02 0.71
CA VAL A 80 -19.14 -6.92 -0.15
C VAL A 80 -17.92 -6.69 0.74
N SER A 81 -16.74 -7.13 0.29
CA SER A 81 -15.50 -6.82 1.01
C SER A 81 -14.37 -6.47 0.07
N THR A 82 -13.74 -5.33 0.32
CA THR A 82 -12.48 -4.94 -0.33
C THR A 82 -11.30 -5.46 0.48
N PHE A 83 -10.22 -5.94 -0.15
CA PHE A 83 -9.09 -6.52 0.58
C PHE A 83 -7.74 -6.26 -0.10
N GLU A 84 -6.66 -6.30 0.71
CA GLU A 84 -5.31 -5.90 0.28
C GLU A 84 -4.32 -7.05 0.07
N THR A 85 -4.58 -8.22 0.67
CA THR A 85 -3.72 -9.40 0.51
C THR A 85 -4.53 -10.64 0.23
N GLU A 86 -5.39 -11.03 1.16
CA GLU A 86 -6.16 -12.27 1.08
C GLU A 86 -7.45 -12.09 1.87
N ILE A 87 -8.51 -12.75 1.43
CA ILE A 87 -9.80 -12.83 2.10
C ILE A 87 -10.35 -14.27 1.99
N PRO A 88 -10.74 -14.90 3.10
CA PRO A 88 -10.68 -14.42 4.48
C PRO A 88 -9.26 -14.28 5.05
N ARG A 89 -9.05 -13.26 5.88
CA ARG A 89 -7.75 -13.00 6.52
C ARG A 89 -7.63 -13.80 7.82
N VAL A 90 -6.51 -14.51 7.97
CA VAL A 90 -6.06 -15.12 9.23
C VAL A 90 -4.62 -14.73 9.51
N LEU A 91 -4.28 -14.52 10.79
CA LEU A 91 -2.90 -14.25 11.20
C LEU A 91 -2.13 -15.57 11.36
N PRO A 92 -0.81 -15.57 11.12
CA PRO A 92 0.03 -16.76 11.30
C PRO A 92 -0.09 -17.36 12.70
N VAL A 93 -0.06 -18.69 12.77
CA VAL A 93 0.01 -19.46 14.01
C VAL A 93 1.26 -20.32 13.96
N ALA A 94 2.09 -20.27 15.00
CA ALA A 94 3.37 -20.99 15.02
C ALA A 94 3.15 -22.49 14.83
N GLY A 95 3.92 -23.10 13.92
CA GLY A 95 3.85 -24.53 13.61
C GLY A 95 2.63 -24.96 12.80
N VAL A 96 1.77 -24.04 12.36
CA VAL A 96 0.57 -24.36 11.58
C VAL A 96 0.68 -23.69 10.21
N ALA A 97 0.69 -24.48 9.14
CA ALA A 97 0.61 -23.95 7.79
C ALA A 97 -0.71 -23.18 7.62
N LYS A 98 -0.69 -22.08 6.87
CA LYS A 98 -1.87 -21.21 6.73
C LYS A 98 -3.10 -21.96 6.23
N THR A 99 -2.91 -22.86 5.26
CA THR A 99 -3.95 -23.68 4.66
C THR A 99 -4.54 -24.67 5.64
N ASP A 100 -3.81 -25.09 6.67
CA ASP A 100 -4.28 -26.03 7.70
C ASP A 100 -5.00 -25.33 8.85
N ASN A 101 -5.08 -23.98 8.82
CA ASN A 101 -5.72 -23.22 9.89
C ASN A 101 -7.24 -23.47 9.88
N PRO A 102 -7.82 -24.05 10.95
CA PRO A 102 -9.26 -24.36 11.00
C PRO A 102 -10.13 -23.10 10.98
N GLU A 103 -9.60 -21.96 11.45
CA GLU A 103 -10.29 -20.68 11.36
C GLU A 103 -10.46 -20.26 9.90
N LEU A 104 -9.42 -20.42 9.08
CA LEU A 104 -9.50 -20.08 7.66
C LEU A 104 -10.58 -20.89 6.94
N HIS A 105 -10.64 -22.20 7.20
CA HIS A 105 -11.68 -23.08 6.65
C HIS A 105 -13.10 -22.61 7.00
N ASN A 106 -13.33 -22.25 8.27
CA ASN A 106 -14.64 -21.74 8.71
C ASN A 106 -15.00 -20.41 8.06
N LEU A 107 -14.01 -19.53 7.85
CA LEU A 107 -14.25 -18.24 7.22
C LEU A 107 -14.47 -18.37 5.69
N MET A 108 -13.86 -19.36 5.03
CA MET A 108 -14.10 -19.63 3.60
C MET A 108 -15.58 -19.93 3.34
N GLN A 109 -16.23 -20.65 4.26
CA GLN A 109 -17.68 -20.88 4.18
C GLN A 109 -18.48 -19.58 4.15
N LEU A 110 -18.07 -18.55 4.92
CA LEU A 110 -18.75 -17.25 4.89
C LEU A 110 -18.58 -16.55 3.55
N ALA A 111 -17.37 -16.54 2.99
CA ALA A 111 -17.11 -15.96 1.67
C ALA A 111 -17.83 -16.70 0.53
N ALA A 112 -18.05 -18.01 0.66
CA ALA A 112 -18.77 -18.82 -0.32
C ALA A 112 -20.29 -18.57 -0.31
N ARG A 113 -20.88 -18.07 0.79
CA ARG A 113 -22.33 -17.83 0.90
C ARG A 113 -22.88 -16.83 -0.11
N LYS A 114 -24.15 -16.99 -0.49
CA LYS A 114 -24.85 -16.09 -1.43
C LYS A 114 -24.97 -14.65 -0.92
N GLU A 115 -24.93 -14.44 0.39
CA GLU A 115 -24.95 -13.11 1.00
C GLU A 115 -23.66 -12.33 0.70
N CYS A 116 -22.55 -13.03 0.45
CA CYS A 116 -21.34 -12.43 -0.11
C CYS A 116 -21.54 -12.22 -1.61
N ILE A 117 -21.77 -10.97 -1.99
CA ILE A 117 -22.07 -10.58 -3.37
C ILE A 117 -20.79 -10.47 -4.18
N GLN A 118 -19.78 -9.77 -3.66
CA GLN A 118 -18.52 -9.52 -4.36
C GLN A 118 -17.35 -9.39 -3.38
N LEU A 119 -16.16 -9.78 -3.85
CA LEU A 119 -14.87 -9.64 -3.17
C LEU A 119 -13.96 -8.80 -4.07
N ILE A 120 -13.60 -7.61 -3.60
CA ILE A 120 -12.90 -6.60 -4.37
C ILE A 120 -11.40 -6.63 -4.01
N ALA A 121 -10.58 -7.17 -4.89
CA ALA A 121 -9.12 -7.10 -4.77
C ALA A 121 -8.66 -5.71 -5.20
N ILE A 122 -7.80 -5.05 -4.40
CA ILE A 122 -7.32 -3.70 -4.74
C ILE A 122 -6.27 -3.66 -5.87
N SER A 123 -5.79 -4.82 -6.31
CA SER A 123 -4.79 -4.96 -7.39
C SER A 123 -4.85 -6.36 -8.01
N GLU A 124 -4.27 -6.52 -9.19
CA GLU A 124 -4.08 -7.83 -9.82
C GLU A 124 -3.15 -8.71 -8.97
N ALA A 125 -2.09 -8.17 -8.37
CA ALA A 125 -1.24 -8.90 -7.42
C ALA A 125 -2.07 -9.46 -6.26
N THR A 126 -2.97 -8.66 -5.67
CA THR A 126 -3.88 -9.11 -4.61
C THR A 126 -4.84 -10.22 -5.10
N SER A 127 -5.39 -10.08 -6.31
CA SER A 127 -6.27 -11.09 -6.93
C SER A 127 -5.53 -12.41 -7.16
N ASN A 128 -4.33 -12.36 -7.74
CA ASN A 128 -3.51 -13.55 -8.03
C ASN A 128 -3.12 -14.30 -6.76
N ILE A 129 -2.81 -13.57 -5.69
CA ILE A 129 -2.53 -14.17 -4.38
C ILE A 129 -3.77 -14.87 -3.81
N GLN A 130 -4.94 -14.25 -3.95
CA GLN A 130 -6.19 -14.85 -3.53
C GLN A 130 -6.50 -16.12 -4.32
N LEU A 131 -6.34 -16.09 -5.65
CA LEU A 131 -6.54 -17.26 -6.51
C LEU A 131 -5.58 -18.39 -6.13
N LYS A 132 -4.32 -18.07 -5.85
CA LYS A 132 -3.35 -19.05 -5.35
C LYS A 132 -3.78 -19.67 -4.02
N LEU A 133 -4.29 -18.87 -3.07
CA LEU A 133 -4.82 -19.39 -1.82
C LEU A 133 -5.97 -20.37 -2.07
N LEU A 134 -6.87 -20.06 -3.01
CA LEU A 134 -8.03 -20.89 -3.34
C LEU A 134 -7.67 -22.24 -3.97
N GLU A 135 -6.48 -22.40 -4.56
CA GLU A 135 -6.00 -23.71 -5.03
C GLU A 135 -5.94 -24.74 -3.89
N ALA A 136 -5.67 -24.30 -2.66
CA ALA A 136 -5.68 -25.17 -1.48
C ALA A 136 -7.10 -25.48 -0.96
N PHE A 137 -8.15 -24.87 -1.54
CA PHE A 137 -9.55 -25.05 -1.11
C PHE A 137 -10.49 -25.37 -2.28
N PRO A 138 -10.35 -26.54 -2.94
CA PRO A 138 -11.15 -26.88 -4.13
C PRO A 138 -12.66 -26.77 -3.93
N ALA A 139 -13.17 -27.10 -2.74
CA ALA A 139 -14.59 -27.01 -2.40
C ALA A 139 -15.16 -25.58 -2.42
N PHE A 140 -14.32 -24.55 -2.29
CA PHE A 140 -14.73 -23.14 -2.30
C PHE A 140 -14.20 -22.36 -3.50
N LYS A 141 -13.21 -22.92 -4.22
CA LYS A 141 -12.47 -22.23 -5.29
C LYS A 141 -13.38 -21.59 -6.32
N GLU A 142 -14.23 -22.37 -6.99
CA GLU A 142 -15.08 -21.87 -8.08
C GLU A 142 -16.05 -20.78 -7.59
N VAL A 143 -16.72 -21.03 -6.47
CA VAL A 143 -17.74 -20.12 -5.91
C VAL A 143 -17.12 -18.80 -5.43
N ILE A 144 -15.94 -18.83 -4.79
CA ILE A 144 -15.27 -17.61 -4.33
C ILE A 144 -14.61 -16.89 -5.52
N ALA A 145 -13.97 -17.61 -6.44
CA ALA A 145 -13.32 -17.01 -7.61
C ALA A 145 -14.32 -16.26 -8.50
N ALA A 146 -15.54 -16.79 -8.68
CA ALA A 146 -16.60 -16.12 -9.42
C ALA A 146 -17.04 -14.77 -8.81
N LYS A 147 -16.74 -14.53 -7.53
CA LYS A 147 -17.03 -13.29 -6.81
C LYS A 147 -15.84 -12.33 -6.76
N LEU A 148 -14.68 -12.72 -7.30
CA LEU A 148 -13.51 -11.84 -7.30
C LEU A 148 -13.62 -10.83 -8.43
N CYS A 149 -13.34 -9.57 -8.12
CA CYS A 149 -13.04 -8.57 -9.14
C CYS A 149 -11.91 -7.66 -8.67
N VAL A 150 -11.16 -7.10 -9.63
CA VAL A 150 -10.11 -6.13 -9.33
C VAL A 150 -10.64 -4.71 -9.50
N MET A 151 -10.48 -3.89 -8.46
CA MET A 151 -10.70 -2.45 -8.51
C MET A 151 -9.54 -1.72 -7.84
N HIS A 152 -8.74 -1.04 -8.65
CA HIS A 152 -7.70 -0.18 -8.14
C HIS A 152 -8.30 0.99 -7.34
N PRO A 153 -7.77 1.29 -6.14
CA PRO A 153 -8.19 2.44 -5.36
C PRO A 153 -8.21 3.74 -6.17
N PRO A 154 -9.25 4.58 -6.01
CA PRO A 154 -9.37 5.83 -6.74
C PRO A 154 -8.39 6.87 -6.19
N GLN A 155 -8.02 7.87 -6.97
CA GLN A 155 -7.21 9.00 -6.55
C GLN A 155 -7.65 10.23 -7.33
N PRO A 156 -8.17 11.28 -6.68
CA PRO A 156 -8.43 12.53 -7.39
C PRO A 156 -7.10 13.15 -7.85
N LEU A 157 -7.13 13.79 -9.01
CA LEU A 157 -6.04 14.66 -9.43
C LEU A 157 -5.87 15.81 -8.44
N LEU A 158 -4.61 16.16 -8.20
CA LEU A 158 -4.21 17.27 -7.34
C LEU A 158 -3.56 18.40 -8.15
N THR A 159 -3.25 18.13 -9.42
CA THR A 159 -2.86 19.08 -10.47
C THR A 159 -3.43 18.64 -11.83
N ASP A 160 -3.64 19.59 -12.73
CA ASP A 160 -4.12 19.34 -14.09
C ASP A 160 -3.01 19.28 -15.14
N LYS A 161 -1.81 19.78 -14.79
CA LYS A 161 -0.67 19.91 -15.70
C LYS A 161 0.50 19.04 -15.23
N GLY A 162 1.18 18.42 -16.20
CA GLY A 162 2.47 17.79 -15.97
C GLY A 162 3.50 18.81 -15.51
N ARG A 163 4.58 18.33 -14.91
CA ARG A 163 5.71 19.15 -14.52
C ARG A 163 6.54 19.51 -15.73
N GLU A 164 7.07 20.72 -15.67
CA GLU A 164 8.19 21.16 -16.47
C GLU A 164 9.34 21.41 -15.49
N VAL A 165 10.37 20.57 -15.55
CA VAL A 165 11.58 20.79 -14.75
C VAL A 165 12.34 21.95 -15.39
N THR A 166 12.12 23.15 -14.89
CA THR A 166 12.74 24.39 -15.38
C THR A 166 13.80 24.94 -14.42
N GLY A 167 14.00 24.28 -13.27
CA GLY A 167 14.87 24.76 -12.19
C GLY A 167 16.32 24.26 -12.30
N ASP A 168 17.22 25.00 -11.65
CA ASP A 168 18.65 24.61 -11.54
C ASP A 168 18.87 23.38 -10.64
N LYS A 169 17.87 23.09 -9.79
CA LYS A 169 17.88 22.07 -8.73
C LYS A 169 16.76 21.06 -8.93
N VAL A 170 17.08 19.78 -8.83
CA VAL A 170 16.08 18.68 -8.87
C VAL A 170 15.71 18.28 -7.44
N THR A 171 14.41 18.26 -7.16
CA THR A 171 13.85 17.97 -5.85
C THR A 171 13.28 16.55 -5.81
N PHE A 172 13.82 15.74 -4.91
CA PHE A 172 13.34 14.41 -4.60
C PHE A 172 12.60 14.40 -3.27
N THR A 173 11.55 13.58 -3.15
CA THR A 173 10.81 13.45 -1.88
C THR A 173 10.48 11.99 -1.58
N PHE A 174 10.95 11.51 -0.44
CA PHE A 174 10.59 10.24 0.17
C PHE A 174 9.48 10.44 1.21
N ILE A 175 8.43 9.60 1.15
CA ILE A 175 7.35 9.60 2.15
C ILE A 175 7.10 8.17 2.64
N GLY A 176 7.33 7.95 3.94
CA GLY A 176 7.06 6.68 4.57
C GLY A 176 7.27 6.74 6.08
N ASN A 177 6.18 6.70 6.85
CA ASN A 177 6.24 6.77 8.31
C ASN A 177 7.13 5.68 8.92
N GLU A 178 7.00 4.43 8.46
CA GLU A 178 7.94 3.35 8.78
C GLU A 178 9.20 3.46 7.89
N PHE A 179 10.02 4.48 8.18
CA PHE A 179 11.15 4.92 7.34
C PHE A 179 11.99 3.76 6.79
N TYR A 180 12.45 2.84 7.65
CA TYR A 180 13.30 1.72 7.24
C TYR A 180 12.57 0.68 6.38
N ARG A 181 11.33 0.32 6.73
CA ARG A 181 10.51 -0.60 5.92
C ARG A 181 10.17 -0.01 4.55
N LYS A 182 9.96 1.30 4.51
CA LYS A 182 9.61 2.04 3.29
C LYS A 182 10.79 2.31 2.38
N GLY A 183 12.01 1.93 2.77
CA GLY A 183 13.21 2.05 1.93
C GLY A 183 13.97 3.36 2.14
N GLY A 184 13.67 4.10 3.21
CA GLY A 184 14.29 5.40 3.47
C GLY A 184 15.79 5.33 3.71
N ALA A 185 16.28 4.23 4.32
CA ALA A 185 17.71 4.02 4.47
C ALA A 185 18.40 3.83 3.12
N GLU A 186 17.78 3.07 2.21
CA GLU A 186 18.27 2.85 0.85
C GLU A 186 18.34 4.16 0.04
N VAL A 187 17.36 5.06 0.23
CA VAL A 187 17.43 6.44 -0.29
C VAL A 187 18.66 7.17 0.25
N VAL A 188 18.85 7.18 1.57
CA VAL A 188 19.98 7.89 2.18
C VAL A 188 21.32 7.34 1.70
N MET A 189 21.46 6.02 1.60
CA MET A 189 22.66 5.35 1.09
C MET A 189 22.93 5.76 -0.36
N ALA A 190 21.95 5.66 -1.25
CA ALA A 190 22.13 5.97 -2.68
C ALA A 190 22.63 7.40 -2.91
N PHE A 191 21.96 8.41 -2.34
CA PHE A 191 22.40 9.80 -2.49
C PHE A 191 23.75 10.08 -1.81
N SER A 192 23.99 9.49 -0.64
CA SER A 192 25.27 9.69 0.07
C SER A 192 26.45 9.07 -0.68
N GLU A 193 26.27 7.89 -1.28
CA GLU A 193 27.29 7.24 -2.11
C GLU A 193 27.56 8.04 -3.37
N LEU A 194 26.52 8.47 -4.11
CA LEU A 194 26.68 9.32 -5.28
C LEU A 194 27.43 10.62 -4.97
N ALA A 195 27.15 11.24 -3.82
CA ALA A 195 27.83 12.45 -3.37
C ALA A 195 29.31 12.19 -3.01
N ASN A 196 29.61 11.09 -2.32
CA ASN A 196 31.00 10.69 -2.03
C ASN A 196 31.78 10.35 -3.31
N GLU A 197 31.12 9.74 -4.30
CA GLU A 197 31.70 9.37 -5.59
C GLU A 197 31.87 10.58 -6.54
N GLY A 198 31.34 11.75 -6.18
CA GLY A 198 31.39 12.95 -7.01
C GLY A 198 30.53 12.87 -8.27
N ILE A 199 29.59 11.92 -8.34
CA ILE A 199 28.70 11.72 -9.49
C ILE A 199 27.60 12.78 -9.52
N ILE A 200 27.19 13.28 -8.36
CA ILE A 200 26.16 14.31 -8.23
C ILE A 200 26.73 15.63 -7.70
N ASN A 201 26.22 16.74 -8.25
CA ASN A 201 26.47 18.06 -7.71
C ASN A 201 25.45 18.34 -6.58
N ILE A 202 25.96 18.46 -5.34
CA ILE A 202 25.15 18.67 -4.14
C ILE A 202 24.33 19.97 -4.16
N ASP A 203 24.76 20.99 -4.90
CA ASP A 203 24.06 22.27 -5.01
C ASP A 203 22.84 22.18 -5.93
N ARG A 204 22.78 21.15 -6.78
CA ARG A 204 21.70 20.92 -7.75
C ARG A 204 20.66 19.91 -7.29
N ILE A 205 20.68 19.50 -6.01
CA ILE A 205 19.79 18.46 -5.50
C ILE A 205 19.18 18.85 -4.15
N GLN A 206 17.89 18.57 -3.99
CA GLN A 206 17.22 18.54 -2.69
C GLN A 206 16.60 17.16 -2.47
N VAL A 207 16.71 16.62 -1.28
CA VAL A 207 16.06 15.37 -0.91
C VAL A 207 15.27 15.57 0.39
N ASN A 208 13.95 15.63 0.28
CA ASN A 208 13.06 15.71 1.42
C ASN A 208 12.74 14.29 1.92
N ILE A 209 12.92 14.05 3.21
CA ILE A 209 12.67 12.77 3.87
C ILE A 209 11.58 12.98 4.91
N ILE A 210 10.39 12.43 4.64
CA ILE A 210 9.26 12.44 5.58
C ILE A 210 9.04 11.02 6.10
N GLY A 211 9.51 10.77 7.34
CA GLY A 211 9.42 9.46 7.97
C GLY A 211 10.06 9.41 9.36
N ASP A 212 9.51 8.57 10.22
CA ASP A 212 9.93 8.45 11.62
C ASP A 212 11.14 7.50 11.73
N LEU A 213 12.31 8.08 12.00
CA LEU A 213 13.58 7.35 12.16
C LEU A 213 13.60 6.46 13.42
N SER A 214 12.65 6.64 14.35
CA SER A 214 12.54 5.75 15.50
C SER A 214 11.90 4.39 15.15
N ARG A 215 11.22 4.29 13.99
CA ARG A 215 10.57 3.05 13.54
C ARG A 215 11.55 2.08 12.88
N LYS A 216 12.48 1.59 13.67
CA LYS A 216 13.59 0.70 13.29
C LYS A 216 13.15 -0.70 12.86
N HIS A 217 12.07 -1.22 13.43
CA HIS A 217 11.61 -2.57 13.12
C HIS A 217 11.05 -2.66 11.69
N ASN A 218 11.69 -3.48 10.86
CA ASN A 218 11.25 -3.76 9.51
C ASN A 218 10.72 -5.19 9.40
N ILE A 219 9.39 -5.33 9.34
CA ILE A 219 8.74 -6.65 9.23
C ILE A 219 9.19 -7.46 8.01
N ALA A 220 9.64 -6.81 6.92
CA ALA A 220 10.15 -7.48 5.74
C ALA A 220 11.46 -8.23 6.02
N HIS A 221 12.27 -7.74 6.96
CA HIS A 221 13.55 -8.35 7.35
C HIS A 221 13.38 -9.57 8.27
N ARG A 222 12.18 -9.83 8.81
CA ARG A 222 11.90 -10.96 9.72
C ARG A 222 12.88 -10.98 10.90
N GLN A 223 13.63 -12.06 11.10
CA GLN A 223 14.63 -12.18 12.16
C GLN A 223 15.95 -11.45 11.86
N TYR A 224 16.16 -11.01 10.62
CA TYR A 224 17.39 -10.38 10.13
C TYR A 224 17.34 -8.85 10.28
N GLN A 225 16.91 -8.36 11.43
CA GLN A 225 16.79 -6.91 11.69
C GLN A 225 18.15 -6.22 11.61
N ASP A 226 18.16 -4.95 11.17
CA ASP A 226 19.39 -4.16 11.20
C ASP A 226 19.77 -3.79 12.65
N ARG A 227 21.06 -3.52 12.86
CA ARG A 227 21.63 -3.21 14.17
C ARG A 227 21.76 -1.71 14.40
N GLU A 228 22.00 -1.32 15.65
CA GLU A 228 22.11 0.09 16.06
C GLU A 228 23.23 0.85 15.33
N GLU A 229 24.30 0.17 14.94
CA GLU A 229 25.39 0.78 14.15
C GLU A 229 24.88 1.23 12.78
N PHE A 230 24.03 0.42 12.13
CA PHE A 230 23.43 0.77 10.84
C PHE A 230 22.50 1.98 10.97
N TYR A 231 21.61 1.99 11.97
CA TYR A 231 20.71 3.13 12.18
C TYR A 231 21.48 4.42 12.47
N SER A 232 22.50 4.35 13.34
CA SER A 232 23.36 5.49 13.66
C SER A 232 24.11 6.01 12.44
N GLN A 233 24.57 5.11 11.55
CA GLN A 233 25.20 5.48 10.29
C GLN A 233 24.21 6.24 9.38
N ILE A 234 22.98 5.75 9.20
CA ILE A 234 21.97 6.41 8.35
C ILE A 234 21.62 7.79 8.89
N GLU A 235 21.37 7.92 10.19
CA GLU A 235 21.11 9.22 10.82
C GLU A 235 22.30 10.18 10.72
N GLY A 236 23.52 9.67 10.81
CA GLY A 236 24.74 10.44 10.61
C GLY A 236 24.86 10.96 9.18
N LEU A 237 24.51 10.15 8.17
CA LEU A 237 24.52 10.55 6.76
C LEU A 237 23.47 11.64 6.46
N ILE A 238 22.27 11.54 7.04
CA ILE A 238 21.24 12.57 6.93
C ILE A 238 21.76 13.91 7.47
N LYS A 239 22.46 13.90 8.62
CA LYS A 239 23.03 15.12 9.23
C LYS A 239 24.26 15.65 8.48
N LYS A 240 25.05 14.77 7.88
CA LYS A 240 26.28 15.11 7.17
C LYS A 240 26.00 15.96 5.92
N TRP A 241 24.99 15.59 5.15
CA TRP A 241 24.78 16.16 3.82
C TRP A 241 23.70 17.27 3.83
N PRO A 242 24.02 18.49 3.34
CA PRO A 242 23.10 19.63 3.40
C PRO A 242 21.92 19.52 2.44
N PHE A 243 21.97 18.61 1.46
CA PHE A 243 20.86 18.39 0.53
C PHE A 243 19.72 17.55 1.14
N PHE A 244 19.91 16.91 2.29
CA PHE A 244 18.84 16.22 2.99
C PHE A 244 18.05 17.17 3.90
N GLN A 245 16.72 17.14 3.79
CA GLN A 245 15.80 17.78 4.72
C GLN A 245 14.92 16.71 5.36
N HIS A 246 15.06 16.49 6.67
CA HIS A 246 14.32 15.45 7.38
C HIS A 246 13.17 16.03 8.21
N SER A 247 12.03 15.35 8.20
CA SER A 247 10.90 15.55 9.10
C SER A 247 10.30 14.20 9.50
N ALA A 248 10.02 13.98 10.79
CA ALA A 248 9.44 12.72 11.24
C ALA A 248 8.02 12.49 10.68
N SER A 249 7.24 13.56 10.57
CA SER A 249 5.90 13.57 9.98
C SER A 249 5.52 14.98 9.54
N LEU A 250 4.53 15.10 8.67
CA LEU A 250 3.93 16.37 8.26
C LEU A 250 2.40 16.24 8.18
N PRO A 251 1.63 17.32 8.39
CA PRO A 251 0.21 17.36 8.06
C PRO A 251 -0.02 17.02 6.59
N ASN A 252 -1.14 16.35 6.27
CA ASN A 252 -1.43 15.90 4.90
C ASN A 252 -1.44 17.07 3.89
N SER A 253 -2.00 18.22 4.24
CA SER A 253 -1.99 19.42 3.37
C SER A 253 -0.57 19.89 3.05
N SER A 254 0.34 19.85 4.02
CA SER A 254 1.75 20.20 3.84
C SER A 254 2.49 19.16 2.99
N VAL A 255 2.16 17.87 3.15
CA VAL A 255 2.67 16.81 2.27
C VAL A 255 2.24 17.04 0.83
N ILE A 256 0.96 17.32 0.59
CA ILE A 256 0.47 17.59 -0.77
C ILE A 256 1.12 18.84 -1.37
N ALA A 257 1.27 19.92 -0.60
CA ALA A 257 1.98 21.12 -1.06
C ALA A 257 3.43 20.81 -1.43
N LEU A 258 4.15 20.05 -0.60
CA LEU A 258 5.52 19.63 -0.91
C LEU A 258 5.58 18.75 -2.16
N LEU A 259 4.63 17.82 -2.32
CA LEU A 259 4.55 16.95 -3.50
C LEU A 259 4.24 17.73 -4.78
N LYS A 260 3.58 18.89 -4.71
CA LYS A 260 3.40 19.78 -5.86
C LYS A 260 4.68 20.45 -6.33
N GLU A 261 5.67 20.59 -5.46
CA GLU A 261 7.00 21.14 -5.77
C GLU A 261 8.09 20.06 -5.92
N THR A 262 7.73 18.77 -5.77
CA THR A 262 8.68 17.66 -5.90
C THR A 262 8.77 17.20 -7.35
N ASP A 263 9.98 17.11 -7.90
CA ASP A 263 10.21 16.61 -9.26
C ASP A 263 10.10 15.08 -9.34
N VAL A 264 10.69 14.37 -8.37
CA VAL A 264 10.69 12.89 -8.32
C VAL A 264 10.34 12.35 -6.93
N GLY A 265 9.33 11.48 -6.89
CA GLY A 265 8.92 10.77 -5.69
C GLY A 265 9.77 9.53 -5.44
N LEU A 266 9.94 9.15 -4.18
CA LEU A 266 10.73 7.97 -3.79
C LEU A 266 9.93 7.06 -2.87
N LEU A 267 9.75 5.80 -3.28
CA LEU A 267 9.23 4.72 -2.44
C LEU A 267 9.91 3.37 -2.79
N PRO A 268 11.23 3.21 -2.57
CA PRO A 268 11.95 1.96 -2.82
C PRO A 268 11.71 0.95 -1.69
N THR A 269 10.44 0.65 -1.39
CA THR A 269 10.04 -0.08 -0.20
C THR A 269 10.40 -1.57 -0.23
N TRP A 270 10.76 -2.09 0.94
CA TRP A 270 10.96 -3.54 1.15
C TRP A 270 9.64 -4.32 1.12
N GLN A 271 8.54 -3.68 1.51
CA GLN A 271 7.23 -4.30 1.57
C GLN A 271 6.14 -3.23 1.61
N ASP A 272 5.16 -3.32 0.72
CA ASP A 272 3.93 -2.54 0.72
C ASP A 272 2.84 -3.36 0.03
N THR A 273 1.60 -3.32 0.49
CA THR A 273 0.51 -4.07 -0.15
C THR A 273 0.05 -3.38 -1.44
N TYR A 274 0.03 -2.05 -1.46
CA TYR A 274 -0.49 -1.28 -2.60
C TYR A 274 0.35 -0.05 -2.98
N GLY A 275 0.78 0.76 -2.00
CA GLY A 275 1.54 1.99 -2.28
C GLY A 275 0.69 3.25 -2.52
N PHE A 276 -0.28 3.55 -1.65
CA PHE A 276 -1.13 4.76 -1.79
C PHE A 276 -0.37 6.08 -1.96
N SER A 277 0.81 6.24 -1.33
CA SER A 277 1.63 7.43 -1.47
C SER A 277 2.15 7.63 -2.91
N VAL A 278 2.31 6.56 -3.68
CA VAL A 278 2.67 6.62 -5.10
C VAL A 278 1.53 7.27 -5.89
N LEU A 279 0.27 6.92 -5.61
CA LEU A 279 -0.88 7.57 -6.25
C LEU A 279 -0.98 9.05 -5.88
N GLU A 280 -0.75 9.40 -4.62
CA GLU A 280 -0.74 10.80 -4.16
C GLU A 280 0.36 11.61 -4.86
N MET A 281 1.56 11.04 -5.00
CA MET A 281 2.67 11.61 -5.77
C MET A 281 2.30 11.80 -7.25
N GLN A 282 1.82 10.73 -7.91
CA GLN A 282 1.43 10.77 -9.32
C GLN A 282 0.28 11.76 -9.59
N ALA A 283 -0.67 11.89 -8.67
CA ALA A 283 -1.76 12.85 -8.76
C ALA A 283 -1.32 14.31 -8.64
N CYS A 284 -0.16 14.57 -8.04
CA CYS A 284 0.52 15.85 -8.07
C CYS A 284 1.39 16.04 -9.34
N GLY A 285 1.43 15.08 -10.25
CA GLY A 285 2.33 15.07 -11.40
C GLY A 285 3.74 14.59 -11.06
N CYS A 286 3.95 13.96 -9.90
CA CYS A 286 5.26 13.45 -9.48
C CYS A 286 5.47 12.01 -9.99
N PRO A 287 6.33 11.77 -10.99
CA PRO A 287 6.76 10.41 -11.28
C PRO A 287 7.57 9.85 -10.12
N VAL A 288 7.55 8.53 -9.92
CA VAL A 288 8.06 7.90 -8.70
C VAL A 288 9.09 6.81 -9.04
N ILE A 289 10.14 6.69 -8.23
CA ILE A 289 11.02 5.52 -8.21
C ILE A 289 10.51 4.56 -7.15
N THR A 290 10.09 3.36 -7.56
CA THR A 290 9.53 2.33 -6.67
C THR A 290 10.27 1.01 -6.82
N THR A 291 10.16 0.11 -5.85
CA THR A 291 10.46 -1.31 -6.07
C THR A 291 9.34 -2.00 -6.84
N ASN A 292 9.57 -3.25 -7.26
CA ASN A 292 8.60 -4.08 -7.95
C ASN A 292 7.67 -4.88 -7.02
N VAL A 293 7.68 -4.63 -5.71
CA VAL A 293 6.87 -5.42 -4.76
C VAL A 293 5.37 -5.19 -4.99
N ARG A 294 4.60 -6.28 -4.93
CA ARG A 294 3.13 -6.26 -4.89
C ARG A 294 2.52 -5.45 -6.04
N ALA A 295 1.63 -4.50 -5.74
CA ALA A 295 0.92 -3.72 -6.75
C ALA A 295 1.78 -2.60 -7.39
N LEU A 296 3.03 -2.38 -6.94
CA LEU A 296 3.85 -1.27 -7.43
C LEU A 296 4.12 -1.30 -8.94
N PRO A 297 4.40 -2.45 -9.59
CA PRO A 297 4.52 -2.51 -11.04
C PRO A 297 3.22 -2.16 -11.76
N GLU A 298 2.07 -2.45 -11.14
CA GLU A 298 0.76 -2.11 -11.68
C GLU A 298 0.55 -0.60 -11.63
N ILE A 299 0.83 0.06 -10.50
CA ILE A 299 0.57 1.50 -10.36
C ILE A 299 1.69 2.40 -10.89
N ASN A 300 2.93 1.91 -10.95
CA ASN A 300 4.11 2.65 -11.41
C ASN A 300 4.86 1.89 -12.51
N PRO A 301 4.22 1.65 -13.67
CA PRO A 301 4.88 0.97 -14.77
C PRO A 301 6.05 1.80 -15.32
N PRO A 302 6.97 1.20 -16.09
CA PRO A 302 8.13 1.88 -16.67
C PRO A 302 7.82 3.07 -17.59
N THR A 303 6.57 3.29 -17.98
CA THR A 303 6.10 4.48 -18.72
C THR A 303 5.75 5.67 -17.82
N THR A 304 5.43 5.41 -16.55
CA THR A 304 4.94 6.42 -15.58
C THR A 304 5.99 6.79 -14.54
N GLY A 305 6.90 5.88 -14.22
CA GLY A 305 8.00 6.11 -13.29
C GLY A 305 9.10 5.08 -13.48
N TRP A 306 9.97 4.93 -12.49
CA TRP A 306 11.09 4.00 -12.53
C TRP A 306 10.86 2.84 -11.57
N LEU A 307 11.25 1.64 -12.01
CA LEU A 307 11.02 0.40 -11.28
C LEU A 307 12.36 -0.26 -10.93
N ILE A 308 12.64 -0.38 -9.64
CA ILE A 308 13.74 -1.17 -9.11
C ILE A 308 13.30 -2.63 -9.11
N ASP A 309 13.96 -3.43 -9.94
CA ASP A 309 13.59 -4.83 -10.16
C ASP A 309 14.47 -5.78 -9.36
N TYR A 310 13.85 -6.75 -8.70
CA TYR A 310 14.54 -7.87 -8.07
C TYR A 310 13.59 -9.07 -7.97
N LYS A 311 14.16 -10.28 -7.89
CA LYS A 311 13.36 -11.51 -7.80
C LYS A 311 12.42 -11.50 -6.59
N LEU A 312 11.13 -11.73 -6.85
CA LEU A 312 10.07 -11.86 -5.85
C LEU A 312 9.68 -13.33 -5.64
N ASN A 313 9.05 -13.61 -4.51
CA ASN A 313 8.31 -14.84 -4.29
C ASN A 313 6.90 -14.78 -4.87
N ASP A 314 6.15 -15.87 -4.79
CA ASP A 314 4.78 -15.97 -5.29
C ASP A 314 3.75 -15.08 -4.55
N MET A 315 4.15 -14.42 -3.47
CA MET A 315 3.37 -13.38 -2.79
C MET A 315 3.75 -11.97 -3.26
N TYR A 316 4.59 -11.88 -4.29
CA TYR A 316 5.15 -10.65 -4.87
C TYR A 316 5.96 -9.84 -3.84
N GLU A 317 6.67 -10.53 -2.95
CA GLU A 317 7.52 -9.93 -1.92
C GLU A 317 8.98 -10.40 -2.05
N PHE A 318 9.92 -9.63 -1.49
CA PHE A 318 11.29 -10.09 -1.31
C PHE A 318 11.35 -11.23 -0.30
N THR A 319 12.18 -12.24 -0.58
CA THR A 319 12.47 -13.32 0.36
C THR A 319 13.74 -13.00 1.15
N ILE A 320 13.59 -12.76 2.45
CA ILE A 320 14.72 -12.53 3.37
C ILE A 320 14.90 -13.76 4.28
N ASP A 321 15.82 -14.63 3.90
CA ASP A 321 16.15 -15.90 4.56
C ASP A 321 17.55 -15.95 5.17
N SER A 322 18.32 -14.87 5.03
CA SER A 322 19.65 -14.70 5.62
C SER A 322 20.07 -13.22 5.63
N GLU A 323 21.06 -12.88 6.46
CA GLU A 323 21.71 -11.56 6.43
C GLU A 323 22.35 -11.30 5.06
N GLN A 324 22.93 -12.34 4.44
CA GLN A 324 23.57 -12.25 3.13
C GLN A 324 22.54 -11.92 2.03
N THR A 325 21.38 -12.57 2.04
CA THR A 325 20.28 -12.29 1.12
C THR A 325 19.75 -10.87 1.32
N LYS A 326 19.54 -10.44 2.58
CA LYS A 326 19.14 -9.06 2.90
C LYS A 326 20.12 -8.05 2.31
N GLN A 327 21.42 -8.24 2.56
CA GLN A 327 22.44 -7.31 2.08
C GLN A 327 22.53 -7.30 0.55
N LYS A 328 22.39 -8.46 -0.11
CA LYS A 328 22.37 -8.55 -1.57
C LYS A 328 21.20 -7.76 -2.17
N ILE A 329 20.00 -7.90 -1.61
CA ILE A 329 18.83 -7.14 -2.07
C ILE A 329 19.06 -5.65 -1.85
N ARG A 330 19.52 -5.25 -0.66
CA ARG A 330 19.83 -3.85 -0.34
C ARG A 330 20.80 -3.25 -1.34
N ASN A 331 21.92 -3.91 -1.59
CA ASN A 331 22.93 -3.45 -2.54
C ASN A 331 22.34 -3.31 -3.96
N THR A 332 21.48 -4.25 -4.36
CA THR A 332 20.82 -4.21 -5.67
C THR A 332 19.84 -3.03 -5.77
N VAL A 333 19.04 -2.81 -4.73
CA VAL A 333 18.09 -1.68 -4.64
C VAL A 333 18.85 -0.36 -4.67
N VAL A 334 19.90 -0.20 -3.86
CA VAL A 334 20.74 1.01 -3.82
C VAL A 334 21.41 1.24 -5.18
N SER A 335 21.99 0.21 -5.79
CA SER A 335 22.66 0.34 -7.09
C SER A 335 21.71 0.80 -8.21
N GLN A 336 20.51 0.22 -8.29
CA GLN A 336 19.51 0.66 -9.28
C GLN A 336 18.97 2.05 -8.97
N LEU A 337 18.74 2.36 -7.69
CA LEU A 337 18.32 3.70 -7.26
C LEU A 337 19.36 4.76 -7.65
N LYS A 338 20.66 4.47 -7.47
CA LYS A 338 21.75 5.34 -7.92
C LYS A 338 21.72 5.57 -9.43
N GLY A 339 21.51 4.50 -10.20
CA GLY A 339 21.36 4.58 -11.66
C GLY A 339 20.25 5.54 -12.07
N TYR A 340 19.04 5.32 -11.54
CA TYR A 340 17.90 6.19 -11.85
C TYR A 340 18.08 7.64 -11.39
N ILE A 341 18.69 7.87 -10.22
CA ILE A 341 19.01 9.22 -9.75
C ILE A 341 20.00 9.90 -10.71
N ALA A 342 21.06 9.20 -11.12
CA ALA A 342 22.06 9.75 -12.04
C ALA A 342 21.44 10.06 -13.42
N ASP A 343 20.61 9.15 -13.95
CA ASP A 343 19.92 9.33 -15.23
C ASP A 343 18.99 10.55 -15.19
N VAL A 344 18.21 10.70 -14.12
CA VAL A 344 17.31 11.83 -13.92
C VAL A 344 18.07 13.16 -13.88
N LEU A 345 19.25 13.19 -13.24
CA LEU A 345 20.05 14.41 -13.14
C LEU A 345 20.78 14.74 -14.45
N HIS A 346 21.10 13.71 -15.24
CA HIS A 346 21.71 13.88 -16.56
C HIS A 346 20.68 14.34 -17.61
N ASP A 347 19.47 13.77 -17.57
CA ASP A 347 18.35 14.11 -18.44
C ASP A 347 17.08 14.44 -17.63
N PRO A 348 16.97 15.69 -17.12
CA PRO A 348 15.78 16.14 -16.40
C PRO A 348 14.51 16.16 -17.26
N GLU A 349 14.62 16.20 -18.59
CA GLU A 349 13.45 16.20 -19.48
C GLU A 349 12.67 14.87 -19.39
N SER A 350 13.36 13.78 -19.04
CA SER A 350 12.74 12.49 -18.76
C SER A 350 11.66 12.56 -17.64
N ILE A 351 11.79 13.49 -16.69
CA ILE A 351 10.78 13.74 -15.65
C ILE A 351 9.48 14.26 -16.27
N ASN A 352 9.56 15.18 -17.23
CA ASN A 352 8.39 15.84 -17.84
C ASN A 352 7.49 14.81 -18.52
N GLN A 353 8.09 13.91 -19.31
CA GLN A 353 7.36 12.85 -20.01
C GLN A 353 6.65 11.92 -19.02
N ARG A 354 7.35 11.49 -17.97
CA ARG A 354 6.82 10.58 -16.94
C ARG A 354 5.75 11.25 -16.08
N SER A 355 5.92 12.54 -15.78
CA SER A 355 4.94 13.37 -15.10
C SER A 355 3.61 13.43 -15.87
N ALA A 356 3.66 13.67 -17.18
CA ALA A 356 2.47 13.67 -18.02
C ALA A 356 1.77 12.29 -18.01
N GLN A 357 2.55 11.21 -18.08
CA GLN A 357 2.02 9.84 -18.00
C GLN A 357 1.43 9.50 -16.62
N ALA A 358 2.00 10.02 -15.53
CA ALA A 358 1.46 9.86 -14.18
C ALA A 358 0.06 10.47 -14.06
N ILE A 359 -0.12 11.70 -14.53
CA ILE A 359 -1.42 12.37 -14.52
C ILE A 359 -2.43 11.64 -15.41
N LEU A 360 -2.02 11.25 -16.62
CA LEU A 360 -2.87 10.50 -17.55
C LEU A 360 -3.35 9.19 -16.92
N ARG A 361 -2.44 8.48 -16.24
CA ARG A 361 -2.74 7.23 -15.54
C ARG A 361 -3.77 7.43 -14.44
N ILE A 362 -3.63 8.47 -13.61
CA ILE A 362 -4.61 8.78 -12.57
C ILE A 362 -5.99 9.05 -13.20
N ARG A 363 -6.06 9.84 -14.29
CA ARG A 363 -7.32 10.10 -15.02
C ARG A 363 -7.98 8.85 -15.59
N GLN A 364 -7.18 7.89 -16.06
CA GLN A 364 -7.71 6.73 -16.78
C GLN A 364 -8.00 5.53 -15.88
N GLN A 365 -7.17 5.31 -14.86
CA GLN A 365 -7.17 4.06 -14.08
C GLN A 365 -7.55 4.26 -12.61
N HIS A 366 -7.51 5.49 -12.11
CA HIS A 366 -7.83 5.82 -10.71
C HIS A 366 -8.89 6.92 -10.59
N ASP A 367 -9.65 7.20 -11.65
CA ASP A 367 -10.67 8.25 -11.63
C ASP A 367 -11.75 7.98 -10.56
N PRO A 368 -11.97 8.89 -9.60
CA PRO A 368 -12.97 8.70 -8.57
C PRO A 368 -14.39 8.50 -9.11
N GLN A 369 -14.77 9.14 -10.22
CA GLN A 369 -16.14 9.01 -10.74
C GLN A 369 -16.40 7.63 -11.34
N THR A 370 -15.44 7.13 -12.10
CA THR A 370 -15.44 5.76 -12.66
C THR A 370 -15.48 4.73 -11.54
N PHE A 371 -14.67 4.90 -10.50
CA PHE A 371 -14.66 4.01 -9.34
C PHE A 371 -16.01 4.01 -8.60
N LYS A 372 -16.59 5.19 -8.34
CA LYS A 372 -17.92 5.33 -7.71
C LYS A 372 -19.00 4.62 -8.51
N LYS A 373 -19.04 4.82 -9.83
CA LYS A 373 -20.00 4.18 -10.72
C LYS A 373 -19.91 2.66 -10.62
N ARG A 374 -18.70 2.11 -10.68
CA ARG A 374 -18.45 0.67 -10.58
C ARG A 374 -18.84 0.09 -9.21
N LEU A 375 -18.57 0.80 -8.11
CA LEU A 375 -19.05 0.39 -6.78
C LEU A 375 -20.57 0.37 -6.70
N LYS A 376 -21.24 1.39 -7.27
CA LYS A 376 -22.71 1.46 -7.29
C LYS A 376 -23.31 0.29 -8.07
N GLU A 377 -22.71 -0.10 -9.20
CA GLU A 377 -23.12 -1.28 -9.97
C GLU A 377 -23.03 -2.56 -9.11
N ILE A 378 -21.93 -2.75 -8.38
CA ILE A 378 -21.75 -3.89 -7.45
C ILE A 378 -22.79 -3.87 -6.32
N TYR A 379 -23.14 -2.70 -5.78
CA TYR A 379 -24.13 -2.64 -4.70
C TYR A 379 -25.55 -2.98 -5.18
N LEU A 380 -25.84 -2.77 -6.46
CA LEU A 380 -27.14 -3.01 -7.08
C LEU A 380 -27.31 -4.40 -7.70
N SER A 381 -26.23 -5.19 -7.85
CA SER A 381 -26.27 -6.58 -8.34
C SER A 381 -26.77 -7.55 -7.27
#